data_AF-A0A553C5Z2-F1
#
_entry.id   AF-A0A553C5Z2-F1
#
_cell.length_a   1.000
_cell.length_b   1.000
_cell.length_c   1.000
_cell.angle_alpha   90.00
_cell.angle_beta   90.00
_cell.angle_gamma   90.00
#
_symmetry.space_group_name_H-M   'P 1'
#
loop_
_entity.id
_entity.type
_entity.pdbx_description
1 polymer ?
#
loop_
_entity_poly.entity_id
_entity_poly.type
_entity_poly.pdbx_seq_one_letter_code
_entity_poly.pdbx_strand_id
1 'polypeptide(L)'
;METSPKINSSADKTYAIKESCSLKKLTTKWDKCLDDYKNYLKEYIKHYKKSLKGNLISLSKYPYLKAKSEALSEQLTGAQNEGLLTEKQIQRITKIQIKTLYTSCT
;
A
#
# COMPACT_ATOMS: atom_id res chain seq x y z
N MET A 1 12.44 -52.14 -41.83
CA MET A 1 12.31 -52.66 -40.46
C MET A 1 12.75 -51.52 -39.56
N GLU A 2 11.87 -50.63 -39.09
CA GLU A 2 10.72 -50.91 -38.21
C GLU A 2 11.17 -51.73 -36.98
N THR A 3 10.95 -51.30 -35.73
CA THR A 3 9.77 -50.61 -35.19
C THR A 3 10.07 -49.62 -34.04
N SER A 4 9.28 -48.53 -33.97
CA SER A 4 8.80 -47.91 -32.71
C SER A 4 7.51 -48.65 -32.28
N PRO A 5 6.99 -48.65 -31.01
CA PRO A 5 6.79 -47.50 -30.09
C PRO A 5 7.12 -47.87 -28.60
N LYS A 6 6.72 -47.21 -27.48
CA LYS A 6 5.63 -46.27 -27.13
C LYS A 6 6.01 -45.27 -25.99
N ILE A 7 5.41 -44.07 -26.09
CA ILE A 7 4.57 -43.35 -25.07
C ILE A 7 4.36 -44.13 -23.73
N ASN A 8 4.38 -43.55 -22.51
CA ASN A 8 3.57 -42.39 -22.07
C ASN A 8 3.78 -41.85 -20.61
N SER A 9 3.38 -40.58 -20.43
CA SER A 9 2.64 -40.00 -19.28
C SER A 9 3.31 -39.62 -17.93
N SER A 10 3.39 -38.30 -17.72
CA SER A 10 2.97 -37.50 -16.54
C SER A 10 3.47 -37.78 -15.12
N ALA A 11 3.99 -36.71 -14.49
CA ALA A 11 3.54 -36.29 -13.15
C ALA A 11 3.70 -34.76 -13.01
N ASP A 12 2.60 -34.06 -12.77
CA ASP A 12 2.53 -32.60 -12.58
C ASP A 12 3.43 -32.06 -11.47
N LYS A 13 4.05 -30.90 -11.71
CA LYS A 13 4.48 -29.98 -10.64
C LYS A 13 3.78 -28.63 -10.82
N THR A 14 2.56 -28.61 -10.32
CA THR A 14 1.58 -27.53 -10.36
C THR A 14 2.17 -26.16 -9.99
N TYR A 15 1.83 -25.15 -10.80
CA TYR A 15 2.25 -23.74 -10.68
C TYR A 15 1.59 -23.00 -9.48
N ALA A 16 1.69 -23.53 -8.27
CA ALA A 16 0.88 -23.12 -7.12
C ALA A 16 1.28 -21.80 -6.42
N ILE A 17 2.31 -21.08 -6.87
CA ILE A 17 2.88 -19.94 -6.11
C ILE A 17 2.50 -18.56 -6.69
N LYS A 18 2.34 -18.40 -8.02
CA LYS A 18 2.04 -17.09 -8.63
C LYS A 18 0.61 -16.60 -8.39
N GLU A 19 -0.36 -17.50 -8.28
CA GLU A 19 -1.79 -17.17 -8.10
C GLU A 19 -2.04 -16.32 -6.84
N SER A 20 -1.42 -16.68 -5.72
CA SER A 20 -1.68 -16.09 -4.40
C SER A 20 -1.30 -14.61 -4.28
N CYS A 21 -0.32 -14.15 -5.07
CA CYS A 21 0.09 -12.76 -5.10
C CYS A 21 -0.84 -11.92 -5.99
N SER A 22 -1.20 -12.43 -7.18
CA SER A 22 -2.16 -11.78 -8.08
C SER A 22 -3.57 -11.66 -7.48
N LEU A 23 -4.05 -12.69 -6.77
CA LEU A 23 -5.36 -12.65 -6.11
C LEU A 23 -5.45 -11.61 -5.00
N LYS A 24 -4.36 -11.37 -4.24
CA LYS A 24 -4.30 -10.27 -3.27
C LYS A 24 -4.33 -8.89 -3.96
N LYS A 25 -3.66 -8.75 -5.11
CA LYS A 25 -3.64 -7.49 -5.88
C LYS A 25 -5.02 -7.10 -6.42
N LEU A 26 -5.79 -8.07 -6.91
CA LEU A 26 -7.16 -7.87 -7.41
C LEU A 26 -8.22 -7.65 -6.31
N THR A 27 -7.99 -8.16 -5.09
CA THR A 27 -8.94 -8.05 -3.96
C THR A 27 -8.66 -6.86 -3.03
N THR A 28 -7.57 -6.12 -3.25
CA THR A 28 -7.18 -5.00 -2.38
C THR A 28 -8.08 -3.79 -2.60
N LYS A 29 -8.77 -3.36 -1.53
CA LYS A 29 -9.65 -2.17 -1.55
C LYS A 29 -8.83 -0.88 -1.47
N TRP A 30 -8.26 -0.46 -2.60
CA TRP A 30 -7.40 0.73 -2.70
C TRP A 30 -8.04 2.02 -2.16
N ASP A 31 -9.35 2.21 -2.32
CA ASP A 31 -10.04 3.37 -1.74
C ASP A 31 -9.98 3.41 -0.21
N LYS A 32 -10.08 2.24 0.45
CA LYS A 32 -9.89 2.14 1.90
C LYS A 32 -8.44 2.44 2.28
N CYS A 33 -7.47 1.92 1.53
CA CYS A 33 -6.05 2.23 1.74
C CYS A 33 -5.78 3.75 1.68
N LEU A 34 -6.42 4.46 0.73
CA LEU A 34 -6.36 5.92 0.60
C LEU A 34 -7.02 6.66 1.76
N ASP A 35 -8.14 6.15 2.28
CA ASP A 35 -8.80 6.73 3.45
C ASP A 35 -8.01 6.51 4.75
N ASP A 36 -7.48 5.30 4.95
CA ASP A 36 -6.59 4.97 6.07
C ASP A 36 -5.30 5.83 6.00
N TYR A 37 -4.66 5.93 4.82
CA TYR A 37 -3.46 6.76 4.59
C TYR A 37 -3.72 8.22 4.98
N LYS A 38 -4.79 8.82 4.44
CA LYS A 38 -5.22 10.19 4.73
C LYS A 38 -5.49 10.40 6.23
N ASN A 39 -6.09 9.40 6.90
CA ASN A 39 -6.42 9.50 8.32
C ASN A 39 -5.16 9.42 9.21
N TYR A 40 -4.27 8.45 8.96
CA TYR A 40 -2.99 8.34 9.69
C TYR A 40 -2.14 9.59 9.51
N LEU A 41 -2.06 10.13 8.30
CA LEU A 41 -1.31 11.34 7.97
C LEU A 41 -1.88 12.59 8.69
N LYS A 42 -3.21 12.73 8.74
CA LYS A 42 -3.91 13.79 9.49
C LYS A 42 -3.64 13.71 11.00
N GLU A 43 -3.76 12.52 11.59
CA GLU A 43 -3.55 12.32 13.02
C GLU A 43 -2.06 12.42 13.39
N TYR A 44 -1.14 12.01 12.52
CA TYR A 44 0.29 12.26 12.63
C TYR A 44 0.58 13.77 12.78
N ILE A 45 0.13 14.61 11.82
CA ILE A 45 0.37 16.06 11.87
C ILE A 45 -0.21 16.67 13.16
N LYS A 46 -1.43 16.26 13.53
CA LYS A 46 -2.13 16.73 14.75
C LYS A 46 -1.36 16.37 16.02
N HIS A 47 -0.85 15.14 16.14
CA HIS A 47 -0.08 14.72 17.32
C HIS A 47 1.34 15.30 17.31
N TYR A 48 1.99 15.44 16.15
CA TYR A 48 3.26 16.14 16.01
C TYR A 48 3.16 17.61 16.45
N LYS A 49 2.18 18.37 15.96
CA LYS A 49 1.96 19.76 16.41
C LYS A 49 1.63 19.88 17.91
N LYS A 50 1.08 18.83 18.52
CA LYS A 50 0.84 18.77 19.98
C LYS A 50 2.10 18.38 20.76
N SER A 51 2.94 17.49 20.26
CA SER A 51 4.19 17.11 20.93
C SER A 51 5.19 18.25 20.98
N LEU A 52 5.26 19.09 19.93
CA LEU A 52 6.01 20.35 19.93
C LEU A 52 5.56 21.33 21.04
N LYS A 53 4.32 21.20 21.54
CA LYS A 53 3.76 21.97 22.67
C LYS A 53 3.89 21.23 24.02
N GLY A 54 4.80 20.25 24.12
CA GLY A 54 5.06 19.48 25.35
C GLY A 54 4.04 18.39 25.67
N ASN A 55 3.09 18.06 24.78
CA ASN A 55 2.08 17.04 25.07
C ASN A 55 2.67 15.62 24.99
N LEU A 56 3.02 15.04 26.15
CA LEU A 56 3.67 13.71 26.26
C LEU A 56 2.88 12.56 25.61
N ILE A 57 1.54 12.57 25.72
CA ILE A 57 0.67 11.56 25.07
C ILE A 57 0.77 11.65 23.54
N SER A 58 0.99 12.84 23.00
CA SER A 58 1.17 13.04 21.56
C SER A 58 2.61 12.74 21.13
N LEU A 59 3.60 13.03 21.98
CA LEU A 59 5.02 12.69 21.79
C LEU A 59 5.21 11.18 21.59
N SER A 60 4.52 10.33 22.38
CA SER A 60 4.56 8.87 22.21
C SER A 60 3.71 8.34 21.05
N LYS A 61 2.65 9.06 20.63
CA LYS A 61 1.75 8.61 19.56
C LYS A 61 2.17 8.97 18.15
N TYR A 62 2.75 10.15 17.91
CA TYR A 62 3.06 10.60 16.55
C TYR A 62 4.03 9.66 15.79
N PRO A 63 5.03 8.98 16.40
CA PRO A 63 5.94 8.09 15.67
C PRO A 63 5.22 6.88 15.07
N TYR A 64 4.29 6.27 15.82
CA TYR A 64 3.46 5.16 15.33
C TYR A 64 2.56 5.61 14.16
N LEU A 65 1.94 6.78 14.28
CA LEU A 65 1.07 7.34 13.24
C LEU A 65 1.86 7.66 11.96
N LYS A 66 3.08 8.19 12.11
CA LYS A 66 4.03 8.43 11.02
C LYS A 66 4.34 7.11 10.30
N ALA A 67 4.85 6.10 11.02
CA ALA A 67 5.23 4.81 10.44
C ALA A 67 4.06 4.10 9.73
N LYS A 68 2.83 4.20 10.26
CA LYS A 68 1.62 3.69 9.58
C LYS A 68 1.29 4.46 8.31
N SER A 69 1.46 5.78 8.29
CA SER A 69 1.25 6.57 7.06
C SER A 69 2.33 6.29 5.99
N GLU A 70 3.58 6.04 6.40
CA GLU A 70 4.68 5.70 5.50
C GLU A 70 4.46 4.33 4.85
N ALA A 71 4.15 3.29 5.63
CA ALA A 71 3.86 1.95 5.11
C ALA A 71 2.65 1.92 4.14
N LEU A 72 1.62 2.74 4.38
CA LEU A 72 0.50 2.88 3.44
C LEU A 72 0.91 3.66 2.18
N SER A 73 1.79 4.67 2.31
CA SER A 73 2.35 5.38 1.15
C SER A 73 3.18 4.45 0.26
N GLU A 74 3.99 3.56 0.85
CA GLU A 74 4.77 2.55 0.13
C GLU A 74 3.87 1.57 -0.63
N GLN A 75 2.79 1.08 0.00
CA GLN A 75 1.80 0.22 -0.65
C GLN A 75 1.11 0.91 -1.83
N LEU A 76 0.75 2.19 -1.69
CA LEU A 76 0.13 2.98 -2.75
C LEU A 76 1.11 3.26 -3.90
N THR A 77 2.37 3.58 -3.61
CA THR A 77 3.41 3.74 -4.63
C THR A 77 3.67 2.43 -5.37
N GLY A 78 3.74 1.29 -4.67
CA GLY A 78 3.86 -0.03 -5.29
C GLY A 78 2.69 -0.33 -6.22
N ALA A 79 1.46 -0.08 -5.77
CA ALA A 79 0.25 -0.25 -6.58
C ALA A 79 0.22 0.66 -7.81
N GLN A 80 0.69 1.90 -7.68
CA GLN A 80 0.81 2.84 -8.80
C GLN A 80 1.83 2.35 -9.84
N ASN A 81 3.01 1.90 -9.39
CA ASN A 81 4.08 1.39 -10.26
C ASN A 81 3.67 0.10 -10.98
N GLU A 82 2.80 -0.71 -10.38
CA GLU A 82 2.22 -1.92 -10.98
C GLU A 82 0.96 -1.66 -11.84
N GLY A 83 0.52 -0.41 -11.98
CA GLY A 83 -0.68 -0.05 -12.75
C GLY A 83 -2.01 -0.51 -12.13
N LEU A 84 -2.03 -0.81 -10.83
CA LEU A 84 -3.22 -1.32 -10.11
C LEU A 84 -4.17 -0.22 -9.64
N LEU A 85 -3.78 1.05 -9.74
CA LEU A 85 -4.59 2.20 -9.33
C LEU A 85 -5.25 2.89 -10.52
N THR A 86 -6.52 3.26 -10.34
CA THR A 86 -7.22 4.12 -11.30
C THR A 86 -6.67 5.55 -11.27
N GLU A 87 -6.85 6.29 -12.36
CA GLU A 87 -6.45 7.72 -12.43
C GLU A 87 -7.03 8.55 -11.27
N LYS A 88 -8.32 8.33 -10.93
CA LYS A 88 -8.99 8.99 -9.80
C LYS A 88 -8.30 8.73 -8.45
N GLN A 89 -7.76 7.52 -8.26
CA GLN A 89 -7.03 7.13 -7.06
C GLN A 89 -5.64 7.78 -7.04
N ILE A 90 -4.94 7.85 -8.18
CA ILE A 90 -3.65 8.55 -8.31
C ILE A 90 -3.83 10.05 -8.02
N GLN A 91 -4.82 10.71 -8.65
CA GLN A 91 -5.18 12.10 -8.35
C GLN A 91 -5.50 12.32 -6.86
N ARG A 92 -6.14 11.34 -6.20
CA ARG A 92 -6.44 11.37 -4.75
C ARG A 92 -5.15 11.31 -3.91
N ILE A 93 -4.16 10.49 -4.28
CA ILE A 93 -2.82 10.46 -3.64
C ILE A 93 -2.17 11.84 -3.72
N THR A 94 -2.03 12.39 -4.93
CA THR A 94 -1.40 13.69 -5.16
C THR A 94 -2.09 14.80 -4.36
N LYS A 95 -3.43 14.81 -4.31
CA LYS A 95 -4.21 15.77 -3.52
C LYS A 95 -3.98 15.63 -2.00
N ILE A 96 -3.78 14.42 -1.49
CA ILE A 96 -3.45 14.19 -0.06
C ILE A 96 -2.02 14.69 0.24
N GLN A 97 -1.05 14.37 -0.62
CA GLN A 97 0.35 14.79 -0.48
C GLN A 97 0.50 16.32 -0.50
N ILE A 98 -0.06 16.99 -1.52
CA ILE A 98 -0.03 18.45 -1.65
C ILE A 98 -0.65 19.11 -0.41
N LYS A 99 -1.85 18.68 0.00
CA LYS A 99 -2.51 19.25 1.19
C LYS A 99 -1.67 19.06 2.45
N THR A 100 -0.97 17.93 2.57
CA THR A 100 -0.13 17.61 3.72
C THR A 100 1.07 18.54 3.82
N LEU A 101 1.79 18.77 2.70
CA LEU A 101 2.91 19.70 2.63
C LEU A 101 2.51 21.12 3.05
N TYR A 102 1.40 21.64 2.52
CA TYR A 102 0.87 22.95 2.95
C TYR A 102 0.49 22.99 4.44
N THR A 103 -0.05 21.90 4.98
CA THR A 103 -0.47 21.81 6.40
C THR A 103 0.71 21.63 7.36
N SER A 104 1.86 21.12 6.92
CA SER A 104 3.07 21.01 7.74
C SER A 104 3.87 22.31 7.84
N CYS A 105 3.77 23.19 6.84
CA CYS A 105 4.50 24.48 6.80
C CYS A 105 3.76 25.66 7.46
N THR A 106 2.59 25.40 8.06
CA THR A 106 1.72 26.39 8.73
C THR A 106 1.41 25.99 10.17
#